data_AF-A0A2V5UVN6-F1
#
_entry.id   AF-A0A2V5UVN6-F1
#
_cell.length_a   1.000
_cell.length_b   1.000
_cell.length_c   1.000
_cell.angle_alpha   90.00
_cell.angle_beta   90.00
_cell.angle_gamma   90.00
#
_symmetry.space_group_name_H-M   'P 1'
#
loop_
_entity.id
_entity.type
_entity.pdbx_description
1 polymer ?
#
loop_
_entity_poly.entity_id
_entity_poly.type
_entity_poly.pdbx_seq_one_letter_code
_entity_poly.pdbx_strand_id
1 'polypeptide(L)'
;MSSPRNIIALPSAAPGRAEPYLATDAGISDAIARAQQNLLGQQRPDGHWCGELLVDSTLCSDFVLFIHWLGEIDVSLQDRCARHILKRQLPDGGWNIYFGGPSEINASVK
;
A
#
# COMPACT_ATOMS: atom_id res chain seq x y z
N MET A 1 16.60 18.14 -1.93
CA MET A 1 16.08 17.02 -2.75
C MET A 1 16.07 15.78 -1.88
N SER A 2 14.90 15.43 -1.32
CA SER A 2 14.76 14.36 -0.33
C SER A 2 14.69 13.00 -1.04
N SER A 3 15.64 12.11 -0.71
CA SER A 3 15.66 10.71 -1.15
C SER A 3 14.32 10.02 -0.82
N PRO A 4 13.70 9.25 -1.73
CA PRO A 4 12.55 8.43 -1.39
C PRO A 4 13.02 7.29 -0.49
N ARG A 5 12.84 7.44 0.82
CA ARG A 5 13.04 6.35 1.79
C ARG A 5 11.77 5.48 1.79
N ASN A 6 11.98 4.20 1.52
CA ASN A 6 11.03 3.09 1.66
C ASN A 6 10.02 2.90 0.52
N ILE A 7 10.50 2.74 -0.71
CA ILE A 7 9.75 1.98 -1.73
C ILE A 7 10.32 0.57 -1.72
N ILE A 8 9.52 -0.42 -1.30
CA ILE A 8 9.81 -1.83 -1.57
C ILE A 8 9.47 -2.04 -3.04
N ALA A 9 10.43 -1.77 -3.92
CA ALA A 9 10.35 -2.24 -5.29
C ALA A 9 10.57 -3.77 -5.21
N LEU A 10 9.50 -4.54 -5.35
CA LEU A 10 9.63 -5.96 -5.68
C LEU A 10 9.85 -6.01 -7.19
N PRO A 11 11.08 -6.26 -7.67
CA PRO A 11 11.24 -6.58 -9.07
C PRO A 11 10.36 -7.81 -9.35
N SER A 12 9.33 -7.65 -10.19
CA SER A 12 8.69 -8.78 -10.86
C SER A 12 9.66 -9.31 -11.91
N ALA A 13 10.79 -9.82 -11.43
CA ALA A 13 11.65 -10.69 -12.19
C ALA A 13 11.30 -12.07 -11.66
N ALA A 14 10.55 -12.86 -12.44
CA ALA A 14 10.65 -14.30 -12.29
C ALA A 14 12.16 -14.59 -12.33
N PRO A 15 12.78 -15.10 -11.26
CA PRO A 15 14.22 -15.32 -11.25
C PRO A 15 14.51 -16.23 -12.44
N GLY A 16 15.39 -15.79 -13.35
CA GLY A 16 15.86 -16.63 -14.44
C GLY A 16 16.30 -17.97 -13.85
N ARG A 17 15.87 -19.08 -14.48
CA ARG A 17 15.97 -20.47 -14.00
C ARG A 17 17.07 -20.65 -12.95
N ALA A 18 16.69 -20.51 -11.68
CA ALA A 18 17.64 -20.50 -10.57
C ALA A 18 18.21 -21.91 -10.37
N GLU A 19 19.51 -21.98 -10.07
CA GLU A 19 20.11 -23.18 -9.49
C GLU A 19 19.25 -23.67 -8.32
N PRO A 20 18.96 -24.98 -8.21
CA PRO A 20 18.09 -25.50 -7.17
C PRO A 20 18.68 -25.21 -5.79
N TYR A 21 17.89 -24.60 -4.91
CA TYR A 21 18.27 -24.43 -3.52
C TYR A 21 18.33 -25.78 -2.81
N LEU A 22 19.39 -26.03 -2.04
CA LEU A 22 19.47 -27.20 -1.18
C LEU A 22 18.51 -27.02 0.01
N ALA A 23 17.78 -28.08 0.38
CA ALA A 23 16.90 -28.06 1.56
C ALA A 23 17.67 -27.78 2.87
N THR A 24 18.98 -27.96 2.88
CA THR A 24 19.89 -27.72 4.01
C THR A 24 20.59 -26.36 3.94
N ASP A 25 20.14 -25.46 3.06
CA ASP A 25 20.74 -24.12 2.97
C ASP A 25 20.53 -23.37 4.29
N ALA A 26 21.63 -23.11 4.99
CA ALA A 26 21.63 -22.42 6.28
C ALA A 26 21.17 -20.96 6.14
N GLY A 27 21.49 -20.29 5.02
CA GLY A 27 21.07 -18.93 4.76
C GLY A 27 19.56 -18.81 4.57
N ILE A 28 18.95 -19.77 3.87
CA ILE A 28 17.49 -19.85 3.75
C ILE A 28 16.85 -20.14 5.11
N SER A 29 17.41 -21.09 5.86
CA SER A 29 16.90 -21.46 7.19
C SER A 29 16.91 -20.27 8.15
N ASP A 30 18.01 -19.52 8.18
CA ASP A 30 18.13 -18.29 8.98
C ASP A 30 17.17 -17.20 8.52
N ALA A 31 16.99 -17.03 7.20
CA ALA A 31 16.03 -16.07 6.67
C ALA A 31 14.58 -16.40 7.08
N ILE A 32 14.21 -17.69 7.04
CA ILE A 32 12.89 -18.17 7.50
C ILE A 32 12.71 -17.89 9.00
N ALA A 33 13.70 -18.25 9.83
CA ALA A 33 13.62 -18.03 11.28
C ALA A 33 13.43 -16.55 11.64
N ARG A 34 14.16 -15.64 10.99
CA ARG A 34 14.00 -14.19 11.18
C ARG A 34 12.64 -13.69 10.71
N ALA A 35 12.14 -14.18 9.57
CA ALA A 35 10.83 -13.80 9.05
C ALA A 35 9.70 -14.24 9.99
N GLN A 36 9.78 -15.48 10.51
CA GLN A 36 8.84 -16.00 11.50
C GLN A 36 8.87 -15.18 12.79
N GLN A 37 10.06 -14.89 13.32
CA GLN A 37 10.22 -14.08 14.52
C GLN A 37 9.61 -12.69 14.34
N ASN A 38 9.85 -12.04 13.19
CA ASN A 38 9.28 -10.74 12.88
C ASN A 38 7.74 -10.79 12.76
N LEU A 39 7.21 -11.81 12.09
CA LEU A 39 5.76 -11.95 11.91
C LEU A 39 5.07 -12.23 13.26
N LEU A 40 5.57 -13.19 14.04
CA LEU A 40 5.05 -13.51 15.36
C LEU A 40 5.17 -12.33 16.33
N GLY A 41 6.24 -11.53 16.24
CA GLY A 41 6.41 -10.32 17.03
C GLY A 41 5.39 -9.21 16.74
N GLN A 42 4.69 -9.27 15.60
CA GLN A 42 3.62 -8.33 15.22
C GLN A 42 2.21 -8.84 15.59
N GLN A 43 2.09 -10.07 16.10
CA GLN A 43 0.80 -10.63 16.50
C GLN A 43 0.25 -9.88 17.72
N ARG A 44 -1.04 -9.54 17.68
CA ARG A 44 -1.72 -8.88 18.80
C ARG A 44 -2.04 -9.87 19.92
N PRO A 45 -2.31 -9.41 21.16
CA PRO A 45 -2.54 -10.28 22.31
C PRO A 45 -3.68 -11.30 22.17
N ASP A 46 -4.65 -11.02 21.30
CA ASP A 46 -5.79 -11.87 20.95
C ASP A 46 -5.53 -12.78 19.74
N GLY A 47 -4.31 -12.81 19.22
CA GLY A 47 -3.84 -13.76 18.22
C GLY A 47 -3.98 -13.33 16.76
N HIS A 48 -4.57 -12.16 16.45
CA HIS A 48 -4.68 -11.68 15.07
C HIS A 48 -3.48 -10.83 14.64
N TRP A 49 -3.34 -10.64 13.33
CA TRP A 49 -2.44 -9.66 12.73
C TRP A 49 -3.24 -8.50 12.16
N CYS A 50 -2.72 -7.29 12.34
CA CYS A 50 -3.33 -6.07 11.80
C CYS A 50 -2.27 -5.32 10.98
N GLY A 51 -2.44 -5.34 9.65
CA GLY A 51 -1.60 -4.61 8.71
C GLY A 51 -2.36 -3.47 8.04
N GLU A 52 -1.63 -2.52 7.48
CA GLU A 52 -2.22 -1.47 6.66
C GLU A 52 -2.77 -2.06 5.35
N LEU A 53 -4.07 -1.84 5.08
CA LEU A 53 -4.68 -2.20 3.80
C LEU A 53 -4.51 -1.02 2.84
N LEU A 54 -3.52 -1.13 1.96
CA LEU A 54 -3.26 -0.13 0.93
C LEU A 54 -4.19 -0.34 -0.26
N VAL A 55 -4.98 0.70 -0.57
CA VAL A 55 -5.87 0.76 -1.72
C VAL A 55 -5.63 2.07 -2.49
N ASP A 56 -6.35 2.26 -3.59
CA ASP A 56 -6.34 3.50 -4.34
C ASP A 56 -6.92 4.70 -3.56
N SER A 57 -6.88 5.90 -4.13
CA SER A 57 -7.36 7.11 -3.47
C SER A 57 -8.88 7.26 -3.47
N THR A 58 -9.63 6.40 -4.18
CA THR A 58 -11.06 6.61 -4.43
C THR A 58 -11.91 6.49 -3.18
N LEU A 59 -11.47 5.71 -2.19
CA LEU A 59 -12.16 5.63 -0.90
C LEU A 59 -12.23 6.99 -0.19
N CYS A 60 -11.22 7.86 -0.37
CA CYS A 60 -11.27 9.22 0.15
C CYS A 60 -12.28 10.08 -0.62
N SER A 61 -12.37 9.95 -1.95
CA SER A 61 -13.37 10.65 -2.77
C SER A 61 -14.79 10.22 -2.36
N ASP A 62 -15.03 8.92 -2.27
CA ASP A 62 -16.33 8.35 -1.88
C ASP A 62 -16.74 8.79 -0.46
N PHE A 63 -15.78 8.82 0.48
CA PHE A 63 -16.05 9.27 1.84
C PHE A 63 -16.38 10.76 1.93
N VAL A 64 -15.67 11.62 1.18
CA VAL A 64 -15.99 13.06 1.11
C VAL A 64 -17.40 13.24 0.53
N LEU A 65 -17.74 12.55 -0.56
CA LEU A 65 -19.09 12.61 -1.11
C LEU A 65 -20.15 12.16 -0.09
N PHE A 66 -19.87 11.09 0.65
CA PHE A 66 -20.78 10.54 1.64
C PHE A 66 -21.09 11.51 2.79
N ILE A 67 -20.07 12.17 3.38
CA ILE A 67 -20.29 13.13 4.48
C ILE A 67 -21.04 14.38 4.01
N HIS A 68 -20.85 14.80 2.75
CA HIS A 68 -21.64 15.88 2.15
C HIS A 68 -23.08 15.46 1.94
N TRP A 69 -23.33 14.23 1.48
CA TRP A 69 -24.67 13.69 1.32
C TRP A 69 -25.43 13.59 2.65
N LEU A 70 -24.75 13.22 3.74
CA LEU A 70 -25.33 13.20 5.09
C LEU A 70 -25.57 14.59 5.69
N GLY A 71 -24.92 15.64 5.17
CA GLY A 71 -24.89 16.96 5.80
C GLY A 71 -24.04 17.02 7.07
N GLU A 72 -23.18 16.02 7.30
CA GLU A 72 -22.35 15.86 8.50
C GLU A 72 -20.86 16.15 8.16
N ILE A 73 -20.59 17.37 7.71
CA ILE A 73 -19.26 17.71 7.18
C ILE A 73 -18.27 17.97 8.32
N ASP A 74 -17.31 17.05 8.51
CA ASP A 74 -16.09 17.30 9.25
C ASP A 74 -15.01 17.87 8.31
N VAL A 75 -14.80 19.18 8.39
CA VAL A 75 -13.84 19.91 7.54
C VAL A 75 -12.40 19.42 7.74
N SER A 76 -12.02 19.06 8.97
CA SER A 76 -10.66 18.59 9.26
C SER A 76 -10.40 17.23 8.60
N LEU A 77 -11.40 16.34 8.64
CA LEU A 77 -11.34 15.04 7.99
C LEU A 77 -11.36 15.18 6.46
N GLN A 78 -12.23 16.03 5.93
CA GLN A 78 -12.28 16.36 4.50
C GLN A 78 -10.93 16.86 3.99
N ASP A 79 -10.29 17.79 4.70
CA ASP A 79 -8.97 18.32 4.32
C ASP A 79 -7.89 17.23 4.30
N ARG A 80 -7.96 16.27 5.23
CA ARG A 80 -7.07 15.10 5.22
C ARG A 80 -7.32 14.20 4.01
N CYS A 81 -8.58 13.94 3.66
CA CYS A 81 -8.94 13.19 2.46
C CYS A 81 -8.46 13.90 1.19
N ALA A 82 -8.72 15.20 1.04
CA ALA A 82 -8.27 16.00 -0.10
C ALA A 82 -6.75 15.97 -0.26
N ARG A 83 -5.99 16.18 0.83
CA ARG A 83 -4.52 16.06 0.81
C ARG A 83 -4.06 14.65 0.43
N HIS A 84 -4.77 13.61 0.88
CA HIS A 84 -4.44 12.22 0.57
C HIS A 84 -4.65 11.89 -0.93
N ILE A 85 -5.74 12.41 -1.52
CA ILE A 85 -6.04 12.29 -2.95
C ILE A 85 -4.97 13.03 -3.76
N LEU A 86 -4.73 14.31 -3.48
CA LEU A 86 -3.77 15.14 -4.24
C LEU A 86 -2.33 14.61 -4.18
N LYS A 87 -1.92 14.02 -3.06
CA LYS A 87 -0.59 13.39 -2.92
C LYS A 87 -0.39 12.21 -3.89
N ARG A 88 -1.45 11.60 -4.40
CA ARG A 88 -1.43 10.42 -5.28
C ARG A 88 -1.67 10.75 -6.76
N GLN A 89 -1.85 12.03 -7.09
CA GLN A 89 -2.00 12.43 -8.48
C GLN A 89 -0.73 12.10 -9.28
N LEU A 90 -0.92 11.53 -10.46
CA LEU A 90 0.14 11.18 -11.38
C LEU A 90 0.61 12.42 -12.18
N PRO A 91 1.79 12.38 -12.82
CA PRO A 91 2.33 13.52 -13.58
C PRO A 91 1.44 13.99 -14.75
N ASP A 92 0.59 13.12 -15.29
CA ASP A 92 -0.39 13.43 -16.34
C ASP A 92 -1.70 14.03 -15.78
N GLY A 93 -1.81 14.16 -14.46
CA GLY A 93 -2.96 14.72 -13.77
C GLY A 93 -4.04 13.70 -13.37
N GLY A 94 -3.91 12.42 -13.73
CA GLY A 94 -4.87 11.38 -13.35
C GLY A 94 -4.50 10.63 -12.07
N TRP A 95 -5.26 9.58 -11.76
CA TRP A 95 -5.06 8.68 -10.61
C TRP A 95 -5.10 7.22 -11.06
N ASN A 96 -4.28 6.38 -10.43
CA ASN A 96 -4.24 4.93 -10.69
C ASN A 96 -4.96 4.14 -9.59
N ILE A 97 -5.29 2.89 -9.91
CA ILE A 97 -5.95 1.95 -8.98
C ILE A 97 -4.98 0.92 -8.35
N TYR A 98 -3.70 0.96 -8.74
CA TYR A 98 -2.63 0.16 -8.13
C TYR A 98 -1.29 0.89 -8.24
N PHE A 99 -0.34 0.54 -7.36
CA PHE A 99 0.96 1.21 -7.30
C PHE A 99 1.74 1.08 -8.62
N GLY A 100 2.16 2.21 -9.17
CA GLY A 100 2.92 2.27 -10.43
C GLY A 100 2.09 2.04 -11.70
N GLY A 101 0.76 1.91 -11.58
CA GLY A 101 -0.14 1.82 -12.73
C GLY A 101 -0.36 3.15 -13.44
N PRO A 102 -0.90 3.11 -14.67
CA PRO A 102 -1.29 4.32 -15.41
C PRO A 102 -2.56 4.95 -14.80
N SER A 103 -2.85 6.19 -15.19
CA SER A 103 -4.12 6.83 -14.90
C SER A 103 -5.31 6.00 -15.38
N GLU A 104 -6.33 5.92 -14.55
CA GLU A 104 -7.56 5.18 -14.77
C GLU A 104 -8.74 6.15 -14.69
N ILE A 105 -9.71 6.01 -15.59
CA ILE A 105 -10.78 7.00 -15.79
C ILE A 105 -11.75 7.07 -14.60
N ASN A 106 -12.15 5.93 -14.02
CA ASN A 106 -13.04 5.93 -12.87
C ASN A 106 -12.39 6.59 -11.66
N ALA A 107 -11.13 6.25 -11.38
CA ALA A 107 -10.37 6.82 -10.29
C ALA A 107 -10.14 8.33 -10.47
N SER A 108 -9.97 8.79 -11.71
CA SER A 108 -9.67 10.19 -12.00
C SER A 108 -10.92 11.10 -12.00
N VAL A 109 -12.11 10.54 -12.28
CA VAL A 109 -13.37 11.30 -12.30
C VAL A 109 -13.97 11.48 -10.89
N LYS A 110 -13.63 10.59 -9.96
CA LYS A 110 -14.10 10.63 -8.56
C LYS A 110 -13.40 11.70 -7.72
#